data_AF-A0A2W1JTT7-F1
#
_entry.id   AF-A0A2W1JTT7-F1
#
_cell.length_a   1.000
_cell.length_b   1.000
_cell.length_c   1.000
_cell.angle_alpha   90.00
_cell.angle_beta   90.00
_cell.angle_gamma   90.00
#
_symmetry.space_group_name_H-M   'P 1'
#
loop_
_entity.id
_entity.type
_entity.pdbx_description
1 polymer ?
#
loop_
_entity_poly.entity_id
_entity_poly.type
_entity_poly.pdbx_seq_one_letter_code
_entity_poly.pdbx_strand_id
1 'polypeptide(L)'
;MALSQQKKSFLFALGLVLSFLYGIITVEYKIFPYKNLRAVKKTVAPEPALSHAKKSNASNIYLQRKSFFSFHGQPHNIVMVGDSITGRAEWVDLFPSLSIANRGIDGDTAEGILARLDSIYSTKAQKAFIQVGVNDFSLGVPVSEVQANYKEIVMRCKERGMKVYIQSTILAGAKYVEINSNILALNTFLKRLADGSEGVTYIDLNQRLAKDNFLDTQFSPDGIHLNGAGYKVWKDMIHDEMLSHS
;
A
#
# COMPACT_ATOMS: atom_id res chain seq x y z
N MET A 1 29.50 -43.70 -38.87
CA MET A 1 30.70 -43.25 -38.11
C MET A 1 30.27 -42.77 -36.74
N ALA A 2 30.74 -43.40 -35.66
CA ALA A 2 30.47 -42.93 -34.30
C ALA A 2 31.27 -41.65 -34.02
N LEU A 3 30.62 -40.61 -33.48
CA LEU A 3 31.29 -39.40 -33.02
C LEU A 3 32.32 -39.76 -31.94
N SER A 4 33.53 -39.21 -32.07
CA SER A 4 34.57 -39.37 -31.05
C SER A 4 34.10 -38.85 -29.70
N GLN A 5 34.57 -39.46 -28.62
CA GLN A 5 34.18 -39.11 -27.26
C GLN A 5 34.41 -37.62 -26.95
N GLN A 6 35.51 -37.06 -27.48
CA GLN A 6 35.84 -35.65 -27.39
C GLN A 6 34.81 -34.74 -28.07
N LYS A 7 34.28 -35.13 -29.25
CA LYS A 7 33.22 -34.37 -29.93
C LYS A 7 31.90 -34.42 -29.16
N LYS A 8 31.59 -35.54 -28.50
CA LYS A 8 30.39 -35.67 -27.66
C LYS A 8 30.48 -34.77 -26.42
N SER A 9 31.63 -34.74 -25.74
CA SER A 9 31.86 -33.86 -24.59
C SER A 9 31.79 -32.38 -24.96
N PHE A 10 32.34 -32.00 -26.12
CA PHE A 10 32.26 -30.63 -26.62
C PHE A 10 30.82 -30.20 -26.92
N LEU A 11 30.04 -31.02 -27.62
CA LEU A 11 28.64 -30.73 -27.91
C LEU A 11 27.78 -30.63 -26.65
N PHE A 12 28.07 -31.46 -25.64
CA PHE A 12 27.39 -31.38 -24.35
C PHE A 12 27.70 -30.07 -23.61
N ALA A 13 28.98 -29.68 -23.55
CA ALA A 13 29.39 -28.42 -22.93
C ALA A 13 28.79 -27.20 -23.66
N LEU A 14 28.77 -27.23 -24.99
CA LEU A 14 28.14 -26.20 -25.82
C LEU A 14 26.63 -26.10 -25.54
N GLY A 15 25.96 -27.24 -25.39
CA GLY A 15 24.54 -27.29 -25.00
C GLY A 15 24.28 -26.62 -23.65
N LEU A 16 25.12 -26.86 -22.64
CA LEU A 16 25.00 -26.21 -21.33
C LEU A 16 25.16 -24.68 -21.41
N VAL A 17 26.15 -24.21 -22.17
CA VAL A 17 26.39 -22.77 -22.37
C VAL A 17 25.21 -22.11 -23.08
N LEU A 18 24.70 -22.71 -24.16
CA LEU A 18 23.53 -22.20 -24.88
C LEU A 18 22.27 -22.20 -24.00
N SER A 19 22.10 -23.22 -23.15
CA SER A 19 20.99 -23.29 -22.18
C SER A 19 21.05 -22.16 -21.16
N PHE A 20 22.25 -21.87 -20.64
CA PHE A 20 22.48 -20.80 -19.68
C PHE A 20 22.23 -19.42 -20.30
N LEU A 21 22.75 -19.18 -21.51
CA LEU A 21 22.52 -17.94 -22.25
C LEU A 21 21.05 -17.75 -22.61
N TYR A 22 20.35 -18.82 -23.01
CA TYR A 22 18.91 -18.79 -23.23
C TYR A 22 18.16 -18.42 -21.94
N GLY A 23 18.57 -18.97 -20.80
CA GLY A 23 18.06 -18.58 -19.48
C GLY A 23 18.17 -17.07 -19.22
N ILE A 24 19.36 -16.50 -19.41
CA ILE A 24 19.61 -15.05 -19.24
C ILE A 24 18.70 -14.23 -20.17
N ILE A 25 18.64 -14.58 -21.46
CA ILE A 25 17.79 -13.88 -22.44
C ILE A 25 16.32 -13.93 -22.03
N THR A 26 15.81 -15.08 -21.59
CA THR A 26 14.39 -15.19 -21.20
C THR A 26 14.03 -14.37 -19.95
N VAL A 27 14.98 -14.16 -19.05
CA VAL A 27 14.83 -13.29 -17.86
C VAL A 27 14.87 -11.82 -18.27
N GLU A 28 15.89 -11.41 -19.02
CA GLU A 28 16.10 -10.01 -19.44
C GLU A 28 14.95 -9.50 -20.31
N TYR A 29 14.52 -10.30 -21.29
CA TYR A 29 13.44 -9.93 -22.21
C TYR A 29 12.05 -10.34 -21.72
N LYS A 30 11.92 -10.85 -20.48
CA LYS A 30 10.65 -11.27 -19.86
C LYS A 30 9.83 -12.27 -20.71
N ILE A 31 10.50 -13.08 -21.52
CA ILE A 31 9.89 -14.09 -22.40
C ILE A 31 9.44 -15.32 -21.59
N PHE A 32 9.98 -15.49 -20.39
CA PHE A 32 9.68 -16.62 -19.52
C PHE A 32 8.26 -16.54 -18.94
N PRO A 33 7.46 -17.63 -18.94
CA PRO A 33 6.04 -17.59 -18.56
C PRO A 33 5.86 -17.62 -17.03
N TYR A 34 6.33 -16.58 -16.35
CA TYR A 34 6.30 -16.46 -14.89
C TYR A 34 4.89 -16.66 -14.30
N LYS A 35 3.85 -16.21 -15.01
CA LYS A 35 2.45 -16.38 -14.60
C LYS A 35 2.03 -17.86 -14.55
N ASN A 36 2.46 -18.65 -15.54
CA ASN A 36 2.10 -20.07 -15.65
C ASN A 36 2.87 -20.91 -14.61
N LEU A 37 4.13 -20.59 -14.34
CA LEU A 37 4.92 -21.28 -13.30
C LEU A 37 4.39 -21.03 -11.89
N ARG A 38 3.90 -19.82 -11.60
CA ARG A 38 3.26 -19.51 -10.32
C ARG A 38 1.96 -20.28 -10.13
N ALA A 39 1.20 -20.48 -11.20
CA ALA A 39 0.00 -21.32 -11.20
C ALA A 39 0.36 -22.80 -10.97
N VAL A 40 1.35 -23.34 -11.69
CA VAL A 40 1.80 -24.73 -11.56
C VAL A 40 2.42 -25.03 -10.19
N LYS A 41 3.20 -24.10 -9.61
CA LYS A 41 3.76 -24.24 -8.26
C LYS A 41 2.67 -24.40 -7.19
N LYS A 42 1.52 -23.74 -7.36
CA LYS A 42 0.35 -23.92 -6.47
C LYS A 42 -0.31 -25.29 -6.62
N THR A 43 -0.18 -25.94 -7.78
CA THR A 43 -0.84 -27.22 -8.08
C THR A 43 0.01 -28.44 -7.75
N VAL A 44 1.34 -28.35 -7.89
CA VAL A 44 2.24 -29.52 -7.86
C VAL A 44 2.95 -29.71 -6.51
N ALA A 45 3.04 -28.68 -5.67
CA ALA A 45 3.67 -28.77 -4.35
C ALA A 45 2.76 -28.17 -3.26
N PRO A 46 1.75 -28.90 -2.76
CA PRO A 46 1.06 -28.50 -1.54
C PRO A 46 2.08 -28.53 -0.38
N GLU A 47 2.21 -27.42 0.36
CA GLU A 47 3.02 -27.39 1.58
C GLU A 47 2.58 -28.51 2.56
N PRO A 48 3.52 -29.15 3.29
CA PRO A 48 3.16 -30.15 4.27
C PRO A 48 2.26 -29.54 5.34
N ALA A 49 1.13 -30.21 5.58
CA ALA A 49 0.08 -29.78 6.50
C ALA A 49 0.59 -29.72 7.95
N LEU A 50 1.06 -28.55 8.38
CA LEU A 50 1.23 -28.21 9.79
C LEU A 50 0.00 -27.43 10.26
N SER A 51 -0.88 -28.14 10.97
CA SER A 51 -1.79 -27.66 12.03
C SER A 51 -2.76 -26.51 11.71
N HIS A 52 -4.04 -26.84 11.73
CA HIS A 52 -5.19 -25.96 11.50
C HIS A 52 -5.45 -24.98 12.68
N ALA A 53 -4.63 -23.94 12.78
CA ALA A 53 -5.11 -22.64 13.20
C ALA A 53 -5.16 -21.76 11.95
N LYS A 54 -6.24 -21.00 11.72
CA LYS A 54 -6.26 -19.94 10.69
C LYS A 54 -5.14 -18.93 11.01
N LYS A 55 -3.91 -19.21 10.57
CA LYS A 55 -2.81 -18.24 10.62
C LYS A 55 -3.22 -17.10 9.70
N SER A 56 -3.39 -15.91 10.26
CA SER A 56 -3.55 -14.72 9.43
C SER A 56 -2.32 -14.64 8.51
N ASN A 57 -2.53 -14.48 7.20
CA ASN A 57 -1.45 -14.20 6.25
C ASN A 57 -0.92 -12.76 6.42
N ALA A 58 -0.93 -12.23 7.64
CA ALA A 58 -0.39 -10.93 7.96
C ALA A 58 1.12 -10.95 7.77
N SER A 59 1.66 -9.96 7.05
CA SER A 59 3.10 -9.82 6.87
C SER A 59 3.79 -9.66 8.23
N ASN A 60 5.05 -10.10 8.34
CA ASN A 60 5.84 -9.91 9.56
C ASN A 60 5.90 -8.43 9.96
N ILE A 61 5.98 -7.52 8.98
CA ILE A 61 5.98 -6.08 9.24
C ILE A 61 4.65 -5.60 9.83
N TYR A 62 3.51 -6.11 9.36
CA TYR A 62 2.21 -5.79 9.93
C TYR A 62 2.12 -6.25 11.39
N LEU A 63 2.52 -7.49 11.68
CA LEU A 63 2.49 -8.04 13.04
C LEU A 63 3.41 -7.25 14.00
N GLN A 64 4.62 -6.93 13.55
CA GLN A 64 5.59 -6.14 14.31
C GLN A 64 5.05 -4.74 14.63
N ARG A 65 4.55 -4.02 13.62
CA ARG A 65 4.04 -2.65 13.77
C ARG A 65 2.76 -2.62 14.60
N LYS A 66 1.82 -3.55 14.35
CA LYS A 66 0.59 -3.68 15.16
C LYS A 66 0.92 -3.94 16.63
N SER A 67 1.86 -4.85 16.90
CA SER A 67 2.35 -5.13 18.26
C SER A 67 3.00 -3.89 18.89
N PHE A 68 3.89 -3.21 18.15
CA PHE A 68 4.51 -1.98 18.63
C PHE A 68 3.47 -0.93 19.04
N PHE A 69 2.43 -0.71 18.22
CA PHE A 69 1.37 0.24 18.55
C PHE A 69 0.55 -0.17 19.78
N SER A 70 0.35 -1.46 20.04
CA SER A 70 -0.40 -1.89 21.23
C SER A 70 0.37 -1.65 22.53
N PHE A 71 1.71 -1.71 22.50
CA PHE A 71 2.54 -1.46 23.69
C PHE A 71 2.95 0.00 23.86
N HIS A 72 3.02 0.78 22.77
CA HIS A 72 3.50 2.16 22.76
C HIS A 72 2.44 3.19 22.33
N GLY A 73 1.16 2.87 22.53
CA GLY A 73 0.07 3.82 22.34
C GLY A 73 0.18 4.97 23.35
N GLN A 74 0.49 6.18 22.86
CA GLN A 74 0.53 7.40 23.65
C GLN A 74 -0.51 8.40 23.14
N PRO A 75 -1.03 9.30 24.00
CA PRO A 75 -1.92 10.37 23.56
C PRO A 75 -1.25 11.30 22.56
N HIS A 76 -1.94 11.57 21.44
CA HIS A 76 -1.57 12.54 20.42
C HIS A 76 -2.80 13.33 20.00
N ASN A 77 -2.62 14.53 19.43
CA ASN A 77 -3.76 15.34 18.98
C ASN A 77 -4.29 14.86 17.63
N ILE A 78 -3.39 14.32 16.80
CA ILE A 78 -3.63 13.93 15.41
C ILE A 78 -3.10 12.51 15.21
N VAL A 79 -3.79 11.72 14.40
CA VAL A 79 -3.32 10.42 13.94
C VAL A 79 -3.33 10.34 12.42
N MET A 80 -2.18 9.97 11.84
CA MET A 80 -2.03 9.65 10.43
C MET A 80 -2.20 8.14 10.26
N VAL A 81 -3.23 7.71 9.53
CA VAL A 81 -3.63 6.31 9.37
C VAL A 81 -3.47 5.91 7.91
N GLY A 82 -2.75 4.82 7.65
CA GLY A 82 -2.58 4.34 6.29
C GLY A 82 -1.63 3.17 6.15
N ASP A 83 -1.07 3.07 4.95
CA ASP A 83 -0.13 2.03 4.54
C ASP A 83 1.34 2.53 4.57
N SER A 84 2.20 2.04 3.64
CA SER A 84 3.60 2.45 3.52
C SER A 84 3.76 3.92 3.17
N ILE A 85 2.85 4.52 2.39
CA ILE A 85 2.98 5.92 1.98
C ILE A 85 2.74 6.83 3.19
N THR A 86 1.82 6.44 4.09
CA THR A 86 1.66 7.12 5.38
C THR A 86 2.79 6.77 6.36
N GLY A 87 3.20 5.50 6.39
CA GLY A 87 4.11 4.95 7.39
C GLY A 87 5.55 5.43 7.28
N ARG A 88 5.99 5.77 6.07
CA ARG A 88 7.38 6.18 5.77
C ARG A 88 7.62 7.69 5.88
N ALA A 89 6.59 8.48 6.17
CA ALA A 89 6.74 9.90 6.40
C ALA A 89 7.20 10.19 7.83
N GLU A 90 8.21 11.05 7.95
CA GLU A 90 8.60 11.67 9.22
C GLU A 90 7.66 12.84 9.53
N TRP A 91 6.43 12.54 9.98
CA TRP A 91 5.38 13.54 10.20
C TRP A 91 5.78 14.64 11.20
N VAL A 92 6.65 14.32 12.17
CA VAL A 92 7.19 15.30 13.13
C VAL A 92 8.12 16.30 12.43
N ASP A 93 8.92 15.87 11.46
CA ASP A 93 9.75 16.79 10.67
C ASP A 93 8.90 17.68 9.76
N LEU A 94 7.79 17.14 9.24
CA LEU A 94 6.85 17.91 8.44
C LEU A 94 6.07 18.93 9.28
N PHE A 95 5.71 18.60 10.52
CA PHE A 95 4.91 19.43 11.43
C PHE A 95 5.49 19.42 12.86
N PRO A 96 6.60 20.12 13.10
CA PRO A 96 7.36 19.99 14.36
C PRO A 96 6.63 20.53 15.60
N SER A 97 5.63 21.40 15.41
CA SER A 97 4.81 21.95 16.50
C SER A 97 3.59 21.08 16.86
N LEU A 98 3.34 19.98 16.14
CA LEU A 98 2.15 19.16 16.31
C LEU A 98 2.47 17.82 16.96
N SER A 99 1.58 17.36 17.84
CA SER A 99 1.63 16.00 18.39
C SER A 99 0.89 15.05 17.46
N ILE A 100 1.65 14.27 16.69
CA ILE A 100 1.14 13.39 15.63
C ILE A 100 1.54 11.93 15.90
N ALA A 101 0.55 11.05 15.91
CA ALA A 101 0.75 9.61 15.88
C ALA A 101 0.87 9.12 14.44
N ASN A 102 2.01 8.51 14.07
CA ASN A 102 2.10 7.74 12.83
C ASN A 102 1.54 6.32 13.05
N ARG A 103 0.45 5.99 12.35
CA ARG A 103 -0.20 4.66 12.33
C ARG A 103 -0.22 4.08 10.91
N GLY A 104 0.79 4.40 10.11
CA GLY A 104 1.07 3.75 8.83
C GLY A 104 1.81 2.42 9.01
N ILE A 105 1.46 1.43 8.17
CA ILE A 105 2.11 0.11 8.12
C ILE A 105 2.37 -0.29 6.67
N ASP A 106 3.59 -0.71 6.36
CA ASP A 106 3.94 -1.15 5.01
C ASP A 106 3.06 -2.33 4.53
N GLY A 107 2.49 -2.18 3.34
CA GLY A 107 1.63 -3.19 2.70
C GLY A 107 0.23 -3.32 3.30
N ASP A 108 -0.18 -2.41 4.19
CA ASP A 108 -1.49 -2.47 4.82
C ASP A 108 -2.64 -2.19 3.84
N THR A 109 -3.80 -2.72 4.16
CA THR A 109 -5.05 -2.61 3.38
C THR A 109 -6.15 -1.97 4.21
N ALA A 110 -7.28 -1.62 3.61
CA ALA A 110 -8.41 -1.11 4.37
C ALA A 110 -8.92 -2.14 5.41
N GLU A 111 -8.94 -3.43 5.05
CA GLU A 111 -9.24 -4.53 5.99
C GLU A 111 -8.20 -4.62 7.13
N GLY A 112 -6.92 -4.50 6.79
CA GLY A 112 -5.84 -4.54 7.77
C GLY A 112 -5.91 -3.38 8.77
N ILE A 113 -6.33 -2.18 8.34
CA ILE A 113 -6.62 -1.04 9.23
C ILE A 113 -7.80 -1.37 10.16
N LEU A 114 -8.89 -1.92 9.64
CA LEU A 114 -10.05 -2.34 10.46
C LEU A 114 -9.63 -3.29 11.58
N ALA A 115 -8.76 -4.26 11.25
CA ALA A 115 -8.26 -5.25 12.20
C ALA A 115 -7.32 -4.67 13.27
N ARG A 116 -6.96 -3.38 13.21
CA ARG A 116 -6.10 -2.70 14.18
C ARG A 116 -6.63 -1.33 14.61
N LEU A 117 -7.94 -1.10 14.54
CA LEU A 117 -8.58 0.14 14.98
C LEU A 117 -8.19 0.56 16.40
N ASP A 118 -7.94 -0.38 17.32
CA ASP A 118 -7.46 -0.07 18.68
C ASP A 118 -6.12 0.67 18.70
N SER A 119 -5.25 0.44 17.70
CA SER A 119 -4.00 1.19 17.55
C SER A 119 -4.23 2.67 17.22
N ILE A 120 -5.38 3.00 16.63
CA ILE A 120 -5.81 4.37 16.32
C ILE A 120 -6.46 4.95 17.58
N TYR A 121 -7.37 4.23 18.23
CA TYR A 121 -8.08 4.72 19.42
C TYR A 121 -7.17 5.00 20.61
N SER A 122 -6.13 4.18 20.79
CA SER A 122 -5.14 4.38 21.86
C SER A 122 -4.42 5.72 21.78
N THR A 123 -4.41 6.36 20.60
CA THR A 123 -3.84 7.71 20.43
C THR A 123 -4.67 8.81 21.06
N LYS A 124 -5.96 8.57 21.36
CA LYS A 124 -6.92 9.60 21.81
C LYS A 124 -6.97 10.84 20.90
N ALA A 125 -6.54 10.70 19.65
CA ALA A 125 -6.51 11.80 18.69
C ALA A 125 -7.91 12.35 18.43
N GLN A 126 -7.99 13.66 18.25
CA GLN A 126 -9.23 14.36 17.87
C GLN A 126 -9.40 14.39 16.35
N LYS A 127 -8.31 14.22 15.60
CA LYS A 127 -8.29 14.23 14.14
C LYS A 127 -7.67 12.95 13.59
N ALA A 128 -8.34 12.29 12.66
CA ALA A 128 -7.80 11.15 11.91
C ALA A 128 -7.64 11.52 10.43
N PHE A 129 -6.42 11.43 9.92
CA PHE A 129 -6.12 11.58 8.50
C PHE A 129 -5.91 10.19 7.90
N ILE A 130 -6.79 9.78 6.99
CA ILE A 130 -6.85 8.40 6.50
C ILE A 130 -6.47 8.38 5.01
N GLN A 131 -5.42 7.64 4.66
CA GLN A 131 -5.02 7.37 3.28
C GLN A 131 -4.62 5.89 3.15
N VAL A 132 -5.42 5.11 2.42
CA VAL A 132 -5.15 3.69 2.11
C VAL A 132 -5.86 3.30 0.82
N GLY A 133 -5.47 2.19 0.19
CA GLY A 133 -6.24 1.56 -0.90
C GLY A 133 -5.38 1.03 -2.05
N VAL A 134 -4.15 1.54 -2.21
CA VAL A 134 -3.26 1.14 -3.31
C VAL A 134 -2.86 -0.34 -3.21
N ASN A 135 -2.65 -0.84 -1.98
CA ASN A 135 -2.32 -2.25 -1.73
C ASN A 135 -3.52 -3.16 -1.97
N ASP A 136 -4.73 -2.75 -1.58
CA ASP A 136 -5.97 -3.49 -1.83
C ASP A 136 -6.09 -3.81 -3.32
N PHE A 137 -5.91 -2.81 -4.19
CA PHE A 137 -5.99 -3.01 -5.64
C PHE A 137 -4.79 -3.75 -6.24
N SER A 138 -3.60 -3.59 -5.66
CA SER A 138 -2.43 -4.41 -6.01
C SER A 138 -2.64 -5.89 -5.69
N LEU A 139 -3.48 -6.19 -4.70
CA LEU A 139 -3.89 -7.55 -4.31
C LEU A 139 -5.15 -8.05 -5.04
N GLY A 140 -5.77 -7.20 -5.87
CA GLY A 140 -6.98 -7.53 -6.62
C GLY A 140 -8.26 -7.53 -5.80
N VAL A 141 -8.29 -6.82 -4.66
CA VAL A 141 -9.49 -6.66 -3.84
C VAL A 141 -10.55 -5.86 -4.63
N PRO A 142 -11.82 -6.30 -4.67
CA PRO A 142 -12.88 -5.59 -5.36
C PRO A 142 -13.11 -4.18 -4.80
N VAL A 143 -13.36 -3.19 -5.67
CA VAL A 143 -13.63 -1.80 -5.27
C VAL A 143 -14.73 -1.70 -4.21
N SER A 144 -15.82 -2.44 -4.36
CA SER A 144 -16.94 -2.44 -3.41
C SER A 144 -16.53 -2.89 -1.99
N GLU A 145 -15.59 -3.81 -1.88
CA GLU A 145 -15.09 -4.30 -0.59
C GLU A 145 -14.22 -3.23 0.08
N VAL A 146 -13.32 -2.58 -0.68
CA VAL A 146 -12.51 -1.46 -0.19
C VAL A 146 -13.40 -0.30 0.24
N GLN A 147 -14.46 0.02 -0.52
CA GLN A 147 -15.44 1.05 -0.17
C GLN A 147 -16.18 0.73 1.14
N ALA A 148 -16.62 -0.51 1.33
CA ALA A 148 -17.27 -0.96 2.56
C ALA A 148 -16.33 -0.85 3.77
N ASN A 149 -15.09 -1.30 3.61
CA ASN A 149 -14.07 -1.21 4.65
C ASN A 149 -13.77 0.26 5.01
N TYR A 150 -13.61 1.14 4.02
CA TYR A 150 -13.36 2.56 4.25
C TYR A 150 -14.52 3.23 4.99
N LYS A 151 -15.76 2.93 4.60
CA LYS A 151 -16.96 3.43 5.29
C LYS A 151 -16.98 3.03 6.76
N GLU A 152 -16.66 1.76 7.05
CA GLU A 152 -16.58 1.26 8.42
C GLU A 152 -15.47 2.00 9.20
N ILE A 153 -14.25 2.15 8.65
CA ILE A 153 -13.17 2.88 9.33
C ILE A 153 -13.62 4.31 9.69
N VAL A 154 -14.21 5.03 8.73
CA VAL A 154 -14.67 6.42 8.93
C VAL A 154 -15.74 6.47 10.01
N MET A 155 -16.76 5.61 9.93
CA MET A 155 -17.83 5.54 10.91
C MET A 155 -17.31 5.27 12.31
N ARG A 156 -16.40 4.30 12.46
CA ARG A 156 -15.81 3.94 13.75
C ARG A 156 -14.94 5.05 14.36
N CYS A 157 -14.24 5.82 13.54
CA CYS A 157 -13.51 7.00 14.02
C CYS A 157 -14.49 8.09 14.49
N LYS A 158 -15.58 8.34 13.74
CA LYS A 158 -16.61 9.31 14.11
C LYS A 158 -17.33 8.96 15.40
N GLU A 159 -17.65 7.68 15.62
CA GLU A 159 -18.26 7.20 16.87
C GLU A 159 -17.38 7.48 18.11
N ARG A 160 -16.07 7.68 17.90
CA ARG A 160 -15.13 8.11 18.95
C ARG A 160 -14.99 9.63 19.05
N GLY A 161 -15.82 10.40 18.34
CA GLY A 161 -15.81 11.87 18.35
C GLY A 161 -14.68 12.49 17.54
N MET A 162 -14.02 11.72 16.66
CA MET A 162 -12.92 12.24 15.84
C MET A 162 -13.46 13.00 14.63
N LYS A 163 -12.84 14.14 14.29
CA LYS A 163 -12.93 14.74 12.96
C LYS A 163 -12.12 13.89 11.99
N VAL A 164 -12.72 13.50 10.86
CA VAL A 164 -12.08 12.58 9.91
C VAL A 164 -11.72 13.31 8.62
N TYR A 165 -10.46 13.22 8.22
CA TYR A 165 -9.95 13.74 6.97
C TYR A 165 -9.62 12.55 6.06
N ILE A 166 -10.52 12.28 5.12
CA ILE A 166 -10.31 11.28 4.08
C ILE A 166 -9.41 11.89 3.02
N GLN A 167 -8.25 11.28 2.79
CA GLN A 167 -7.33 11.70 1.75
C GLN A 167 -7.51 10.76 0.56
N SER A 168 -7.52 11.29 -0.65
CA SER A 168 -7.58 10.49 -1.87
C SER A 168 -6.52 9.39 -1.83
N THR A 169 -6.89 8.14 -2.18
CA THR A 169 -5.88 7.13 -2.51
C THR A 169 -5.04 7.68 -3.66
N ILE A 170 -3.73 7.80 -3.43
CA ILE A 170 -2.81 8.36 -4.42
C ILE A 170 -2.78 7.41 -5.62
N LEU A 171 -2.93 7.95 -6.83
CA LEU A 171 -2.82 7.19 -8.07
C LEU A 171 -1.44 6.54 -8.17
N ALA A 172 -1.32 5.45 -8.89
CA ALA A 172 -0.03 4.86 -9.18
C ALA A 172 0.57 5.44 -10.46
N GLY A 173 1.89 5.31 -10.61
CA GLY A 173 2.60 5.67 -11.83
C GLY A 173 2.27 4.73 -12.99
N ALA A 174 2.69 5.09 -14.21
CA ALA A 174 2.34 4.38 -15.44
C ALA A 174 2.64 2.86 -15.44
N LYS A 175 3.64 2.43 -14.67
CA LYS A 175 4.00 1.01 -14.49
C LYS A 175 2.87 0.17 -13.87
N TYR A 176 1.98 0.80 -13.11
CA TYR A 176 0.89 0.17 -12.35
C TYR A 176 -0.47 0.74 -12.80
N VAL A 177 -0.60 1.11 -14.07
CA VAL A 177 -1.81 1.73 -14.63
C VAL A 177 -3.08 0.89 -14.39
N GLU A 178 -2.94 -0.43 -14.28
CA GLU A 178 -4.05 -1.38 -14.13
C GLU A 178 -4.88 -1.17 -12.86
N ILE A 179 -4.31 -0.56 -11.82
CA ILE A 179 -5.03 -0.28 -10.57
C ILE A 179 -5.65 1.12 -10.54
N ASN A 180 -5.27 2.03 -11.44
CA ASN A 180 -5.72 3.43 -11.38
C ASN A 180 -7.22 3.59 -11.64
N SER A 181 -7.83 2.74 -12.47
CA SER A 181 -9.28 2.76 -12.67
C SER A 181 -10.05 2.46 -11.37
N ASN A 182 -9.56 1.50 -10.59
CA ASN A 182 -10.11 1.15 -9.28
C ASN A 182 -9.85 2.26 -8.25
N ILE A 183 -8.67 2.88 -8.26
CA ILE A 183 -8.34 4.03 -7.41
C ILE A 183 -9.26 5.21 -7.70
N LEU A 184 -9.51 5.54 -8.97
CA LEU A 184 -10.43 6.62 -9.37
C LEU A 184 -11.87 6.33 -8.93
N ALA A 185 -12.32 5.07 -9.06
CA ALA A 185 -13.63 4.64 -8.59
C ALA A 185 -13.75 4.74 -7.05
N LEU A 186 -12.71 4.35 -6.31
CA LEU A 186 -12.64 4.53 -4.87
C LEU A 186 -12.67 6.01 -4.49
N ASN A 187 -11.81 6.85 -5.07
CA ASN A 187 -11.74 8.28 -4.77
C ASN A 187 -13.06 9.02 -5.04
N THR A 188 -13.77 8.64 -6.12
CA THR A 188 -15.13 9.15 -6.40
C THR A 188 -16.09 8.82 -5.26
N PHE A 189 -16.04 7.58 -4.76
CA PHE A 189 -16.84 7.16 -3.61
C PHE A 189 -16.43 7.89 -2.33
N LEU A 190 -15.13 8.00 -2.05
CA LEU A 190 -14.59 8.65 -0.85
C LEU A 190 -15.01 10.11 -0.75
N LYS A 191 -14.99 10.84 -1.88
CA LYS A 191 -15.50 12.20 -1.94
C LYS A 191 -16.99 12.24 -1.58
N ARG A 192 -17.82 11.39 -2.19
CA ARG A 192 -19.27 11.33 -1.90
C ARG A 192 -19.55 10.94 -0.44
N LEU A 193 -18.74 10.05 0.13
CA LEU A 193 -18.85 9.64 1.53
C LEU A 193 -18.60 10.82 2.46
N ALA A 194 -17.57 11.64 2.19
CA ALA A 194 -17.30 12.85 2.94
C ALA A 194 -18.40 13.91 2.76
N ASP A 195 -18.81 14.19 1.51
CA ASP A 195 -19.85 15.17 1.21
C ASP A 195 -21.19 14.84 1.92
N GLY A 196 -21.49 13.55 2.11
CA GLY A 196 -22.69 13.07 2.81
C GLY A 196 -22.54 12.88 4.32
N SER A 197 -21.39 13.25 4.92
CA SER A 197 -21.08 12.98 6.33
C SER A 197 -20.59 14.22 7.07
N GLU A 198 -21.35 14.65 8.08
CA GLU A 198 -20.89 15.70 8.99
C GLU A 198 -19.59 15.30 9.72
N GLY A 199 -18.68 16.24 9.93
CA GLY A 199 -17.40 15.99 10.60
C GLY A 199 -16.39 15.19 9.76
N VAL A 200 -16.64 15.05 8.46
CA VAL A 200 -15.74 14.39 7.50
C VAL A 200 -15.36 15.36 6.40
N THR A 201 -14.07 15.44 6.08
CA THR A 201 -13.53 16.27 4.99
C THR A 201 -12.78 15.39 4.01
N TYR A 202 -12.96 15.61 2.71
CA TYR A 202 -12.19 14.95 1.66
C TYR A 202 -11.09 15.88 1.15
N ILE A 203 -9.85 15.37 1.09
CA ILE A 203 -8.67 16.09 0.58
C ILE A 203 -8.16 15.34 -0.65
N ASP A 204 -8.21 15.99 -1.81
CA ASP A 204 -7.81 15.39 -3.08
C ASP A 204 -6.30 15.56 -3.36
N LEU A 205 -5.47 14.72 -2.76
CA LEU A 205 -4.01 14.76 -2.96
C LEU A 205 -3.60 14.62 -4.43
N ASN A 206 -4.37 13.86 -5.22
CA ASN A 206 -4.10 13.66 -6.64
C ASN A 206 -4.18 14.96 -7.44
N GLN A 207 -4.90 15.99 -6.95
CA GLN A 207 -4.96 17.30 -7.61
C GLN A 207 -3.58 17.92 -7.84
N ARG A 208 -2.61 17.65 -6.95
CA ARG A 208 -1.24 18.19 -7.06
C ARG A 208 -0.16 17.11 -7.21
N LEU A 209 -0.46 15.86 -6.88
CA LEU A 209 0.48 14.75 -7.04
C LEU A 209 0.37 14.03 -8.37
N ALA A 210 -0.79 14.09 -9.04
CA ALA A 210 -1.03 13.38 -10.28
C ALA A 210 -0.97 14.30 -11.50
N LYS A 211 -0.55 13.71 -12.62
CA LYS A 211 -0.57 14.29 -13.96
C LYS A 211 -1.04 13.22 -14.94
N ASP A 212 -1.97 13.57 -15.83
CA ASP A 212 -2.50 12.66 -16.86
C ASP A 212 -3.04 11.32 -16.30
N ASN A 213 -3.68 11.36 -15.12
CA ASN A 213 -4.17 10.18 -14.35
C ASN A 213 -3.08 9.23 -13.82
N PHE A 214 -1.84 9.71 -13.68
CA PHE A 214 -0.73 8.99 -13.06
C PHE A 214 -0.09 9.80 -11.95
N LEU A 215 0.46 9.15 -10.94
CA LEU A 215 1.40 9.82 -10.04
C LEU A 215 2.57 10.36 -10.85
N ASP A 216 2.82 11.65 -10.71
CA ASP A 216 3.91 12.30 -11.44
C ASP A 216 5.25 11.72 -10.98
N THR A 217 6.06 11.30 -11.96
CA THR A 217 7.39 10.73 -11.74
C THR A 217 8.33 11.63 -10.95
N GLN A 218 8.11 12.96 -10.96
CA GLN A 218 8.91 13.88 -10.14
C GLN A 218 8.69 13.65 -8.63
N PHE A 219 7.55 13.08 -8.23
CA PHE A 219 7.20 12.84 -6.83
C PHE A 219 7.43 11.40 -6.39
N SER A 220 7.70 10.47 -7.31
CA SER A 220 7.88 9.06 -6.96
C SER A 220 8.92 8.36 -7.84
N PRO A 221 10.01 7.83 -7.24
CA PRO A 221 11.04 7.11 -7.98
C PRO A 221 10.60 5.72 -8.44
N ASP A 222 9.62 5.10 -7.77
CA ASP A 222 9.16 3.76 -8.07
C ASP A 222 7.73 3.71 -8.63
N GLY A 223 7.03 4.86 -8.66
CA GLY A 223 5.65 4.98 -9.12
C GLY A 223 4.60 4.64 -8.06
N ILE A 224 4.98 4.46 -6.79
CA ILE A 224 4.06 4.20 -5.66
C ILE A 224 4.40 5.08 -4.46
N HIS A 225 5.65 5.08 -4.00
CA HIS A 225 6.07 5.76 -2.79
C HIS A 225 6.56 7.17 -3.11
N LEU A 226 6.17 8.13 -2.28
CA LEU A 226 6.59 9.51 -2.45
C LEU A 226 8.04 9.72 -2.04
N ASN A 227 8.72 10.60 -2.77
CA ASN A 227 9.97 11.22 -2.32
C ASN A 227 9.67 12.46 -1.48
N GLY A 228 10.73 13.16 -1.03
CA GLY A 228 10.60 14.38 -0.23
C GLY A 228 9.79 15.49 -0.90
N ALA A 229 9.87 15.64 -2.22
CA ALA A 229 9.08 16.62 -2.96
C ALA A 229 7.58 16.27 -2.94
N GLY A 230 7.24 14.99 -3.07
CA GLY A 230 5.86 14.51 -2.93
C GLY A 230 5.31 14.75 -1.52
N TYR A 231 6.09 14.45 -0.48
CA TYR A 231 5.67 14.73 0.91
C TYR A 231 5.56 16.23 1.22
N LYS A 232 6.37 17.08 0.58
CA LYS A 232 6.19 18.54 0.67
C LYS A 232 4.83 18.95 0.10
N VAL A 233 4.45 18.44 -1.08
CA VAL A 233 3.13 18.72 -1.67
C VAL A 233 2.02 18.22 -0.75
N TRP A 234 2.13 16.99 -0.24
CA TRP A 234 1.17 16.45 0.72
C TRP A 234 1.03 17.36 1.94
N LYS A 235 2.14 17.69 2.61
CA LYS A 235 2.17 18.62 3.74
C LYS A 235 1.41 19.91 3.43
N ASP A 236 1.71 20.56 2.30
CA ASP A 236 1.07 21.81 1.89
C ASP A 236 -0.45 21.65 1.72
N MET A 237 -0.93 20.48 1.28
CA MET A 237 -2.35 20.22 1.02
C MET A 237 -3.19 19.89 2.26
N ILE A 238 -2.55 19.47 3.35
CA ILE A 238 -3.23 19.16 4.62
C ILE A 238 -2.95 20.20 5.71
N HIS A 239 -2.19 21.24 5.39
CA HIS A 239 -1.64 22.17 6.37
C HIS A 239 -2.72 22.84 7.23
N ASP A 240 -3.76 23.36 6.59
CA ASP A 240 -4.80 24.12 7.27
C ASP A 240 -5.67 23.19 8.14
N GLU A 241 -5.97 22.00 7.64
CA GLU A 241 -6.68 20.96 8.39
C GLU A 241 -5.87 20.50 9.59
N MET A 242 -4.54 20.37 9.47
CA MET A 242 -3.65 19.99 10.57
C MET A 242 -3.65 21.06 11.68
N LEU A 243 -3.58 22.35 11.32
CA LEU A 243 -3.51 23.48 12.27
C LEU A 243 -4.84 24.01 12.79
N SER A 244 -5.96 23.64 12.16
CA SER A 244 -7.28 24.07 12.63
C SER A 244 -7.52 23.68 14.09
N HIS A 245 -8.17 24.52 14.88
CA HIS A 245 -8.59 24.12 16.23
C HIS A 245 -9.94 23.42 16.17
N SER A 246 -10.14 22.43 17.04
CA SER A 246 -11.36 21.62 17.12
C SER A 246 -12.57 22.46 17.47
#